data_AF-A0AAV6YBV1-F1
#
_entry.id   AF-A0AAV6YBV1-F1
#
_cell.length_a   1.000
_cell.length_b   1.000
_cell.length_c   1.000
_cell.angle_alpha   90.00
_cell.angle_beta   90.00
_cell.angle_gamma   90.00
#
_symmetry.space_group_name_H-M   'P 1'
#
loop_
_entity.id
_entity.type
_entity.pdbx_description
1 polymer ?
#
loop_
_entity_poly.entity_id
_entity_poly.type
_entity_poly.pdbx_seq_one_letter_code
_entity_poly.pdbx_strand_id
1 'polypeptide(L)'
;MPQEAPPPPNGLPQLRSVNSRQLVQVVFCNRSPRTVQPLWVNFQGRPQPYPAIAPGTGRRMSTYLGHIWLFREVETDVALTANTKDIYIPSPNASGQPAMVNICLPGNTAPAR
;
A
#
# COMPACT_ATOMS: atom_id res chain seq x y z
N MET A 1 22.88 -37.21 15.28
CA MET A 1 22.47 -35.93 14.65
C MET A 1 20.96 -35.94 14.58
N PRO A 2 20.23 -34.97 15.17
CA PRO A 2 18.79 -34.94 15.03
C PRO A 2 18.46 -34.52 13.59
N GLN A 3 17.68 -35.34 12.89
CA GLN A 3 17.16 -35.01 11.58
C GLN A 3 16.16 -33.86 11.74
N GLU A 4 16.47 -32.72 11.11
CA GLU A 4 15.55 -31.60 10.99
C GLU A 4 14.29 -32.10 10.26
N ALA A 5 13.14 -32.03 10.93
CA ALA A 5 11.87 -32.44 10.36
C ALA A 5 11.60 -31.65 9.06
N PRO A 6 11.01 -32.26 8.03
CA PRO A 6 10.60 -31.52 6.83
C PRO A 6 9.68 -30.36 7.24
N PRO A 7 9.84 -29.15 6.66
CA PRO A 7 8.99 -28.02 6.98
C PRO A 7 7.53 -28.40 6.75
N PRO A 8 6.61 -27.99 7.66
CA PRO A 8 5.21 -28.36 7.54
C PRO A 8 4.65 -27.89 6.18
N PRO A 9 3.87 -28.73 5.47
CA PRO A 9 3.21 -28.32 4.24
C PRO A 9 1.97 -27.51 4.62
N ASN A 10 2.14 -26.24 4.98
CA ASN A 10 1.02 -25.35 5.29
C ASN A 10 1.45 -23.89 5.12
N GLY A 11 1.51 -23.43 3.87
CA GLY A 11 1.80 -22.04 3.57
C GLY A 11 0.57 -21.37 2.99
N LEU A 12 -0.27 -20.74 3.84
CA LEU A 12 -1.18 -19.72 3.32
C LEU A 12 -0.35 -18.73 2.47
N PRO A 13 -0.84 -18.32 1.28
CA PRO A 13 -0.12 -17.36 0.46
C PRO A 13 0.21 -16.11 1.29
N GLN A 14 1.49 -15.93 1.64
CA GLN A 14 1.91 -14.75 2.37
C GLN A 14 1.78 -13.52 1.46
N LEU A 15 1.00 -12.53 1.89
CA LEU A 15 0.79 -11.26 1.20
C LEU A 15 2.14 -10.54 1.05
N ARG A 16 2.63 -10.42 -0.17
CA ARG A 16 3.93 -9.82 -0.48
C ARG A 16 3.94 -9.21 -1.87
N SER A 17 4.78 -8.20 -2.08
CA SER A 17 4.96 -7.62 -3.41
C SER A 17 5.62 -8.59 -4.39
N VAL A 18 5.37 -8.37 -5.68
CA VAL A 18 6.08 -9.03 -6.80
C VAL A 18 7.13 -8.08 -7.37
N ASN A 19 8.31 -8.60 -7.71
CA ASN A 19 9.37 -7.84 -8.35
C ASN A 19 9.20 -7.83 -9.89
N SER A 20 8.19 -7.11 -10.39
CA SER A 20 7.89 -7.06 -11.84
C SER A 20 8.89 -6.23 -12.65
N ARG A 21 9.61 -5.31 -12.01
CA ARG A 21 10.44 -4.26 -12.66
C ARG A 21 9.68 -3.34 -13.61
N GLN A 22 8.36 -3.42 -13.66
CA GLN A 22 7.50 -2.56 -14.48
C GLN A 22 7.09 -1.33 -13.68
N LEU A 23 7.77 -0.21 -13.94
CA LEU A 23 7.58 1.05 -13.21
C LEU A 23 6.23 1.70 -13.57
N VAL A 24 5.55 2.20 -12.55
CA VAL A 24 4.31 2.98 -12.66
C VAL A 24 4.31 4.17 -11.72
N GLN A 25 3.55 5.20 -12.09
CA GLN A 25 3.40 6.44 -11.34
C GLN A 25 2.07 6.44 -10.59
N VAL A 26 2.09 6.85 -9.33
CA VAL A 26 0.88 6.99 -8.50
C VAL A 26 0.92 8.32 -7.74
N VAL A 27 -0.25 8.85 -7.38
CA VAL A 27 -0.38 9.97 -6.45
C VAL A 27 -1.20 9.52 -5.27
N PHE A 28 -0.55 9.46 -4.11
CA PHE A 28 -1.20 9.18 -2.83
C PHE A 28 -1.80 10.48 -2.31
N CYS A 29 -3.13 10.54 -2.25
CA CYS A 29 -3.90 11.71 -1.84
C CYS A 29 -4.49 11.45 -0.46
N ASN A 30 -3.94 12.08 0.58
CA ASN A 30 -4.48 11.97 1.93
C ASN A 30 -5.73 12.82 2.08
N ARG A 31 -6.90 12.18 2.03
CA ARG A 31 -8.21 12.81 2.22
C ARG A 31 -8.75 12.58 3.64
N SER A 32 -7.89 12.15 4.55
CA SER A 32 -8.20 11.99 5.97
C SER A 32 -7.68 13.20 6.77
N PRO A 33 -8.21 13.44 7.98
CA PRO A 33 -7.66 14.42 8.90
C PRO A 33 -6.39 13.93 9.62
N ARG A 34 -5.87 12.73 9.28
CA ARG A 34 -4.74 12.09 9.98
C ARG A 34 -3.44 12.26 9.21
N THR A 35 -2.31 12.29 9.91
CA THR A 35 -1.00 12.13 9.26
C THR A 35 -0.83 10.66 8.89
N VAL A 36 -0.64 10.38 7.60
CA VAL A 36 -0.61 9.01 7.07
C VAL A 36 0.81 8.55 6.80
N GLN A 37 1.12 7.34 7.24
CA GLN A 37 2.32 6.56 6.99
C GLN A 37 2.05 5.54 5.86
N PRO A 38 2.55 5.76 4.64
CA PRO A 38 2.52 4.73 3.59
C PRO A 38 3.48 3.60 3.94
N LEU A 39 3.05 2.37 3.73
CA LEU A 39 3.82 1.15 4.00
C LEU A 39 3.87 0.29 2.75
N TRP A 40 5.06 0.06 2.20
CA TRP A 40 5.26 -0.91 1.12
C TRP A 40 5.49 -2.29 1.73
N VAL A 41 4.67 -3.28 1.38
CA VAL A 41 4.90 -4.67 1.80
C VAL A 41 5.97 -5.26 0.89
N ASN A 42 7.19 -5.43 1.38
CA ASN A 42 8.32 -5.85 0.55
C ASN A 42 8.19 -7.30 0.03
N PHE A 43 9.21 -7.77 -0.69
CA PHE A 43 9.22 -9.11 -1.29
C PHE A 43 9.22 -10.25 -0.27
N GLN A 44 9.55 -9.97 0.99
CA GLN A 44 9.51 -10.90 2.11
C GLN A 44 8.22 -10.78 2.92
N GLY A 45 7.24 -9.97 2.49
CA GLY A 45 5.99 -9.74 3.21
C GLY A 45 6.09 -8.77 4.40
N ARG A 46 7.23 -8.07 4.56
CA ARG A 46 7.44 -7.14 5.68
C ARG A 46 7.07 -5.71 5.27
N PRO A 47 6.24 -4.98 6.04
CA PRO A 47 5.95 -3.57 5.80
C PRO A 47 7.21 -2.71 5.89
N GLN A 48 7.41 -1.81 4.95
CA GLN A 48 8.52 -0.85 4.89
C GLN A 48 7.97 0.57 4.85
N PRO A 49 8.27 1.42 5.85
CA PRO A 49 7.73 2.77 5.91
C PRO A 49 8.36 3.70 4.86
N TYR A 50 7.52 4.54 4.27
CA TYR A 50 7.92 5.67 3.42
C TYR A 50 7.67 7.00 4.15
N PRO A 51 8.11 8.17 3.67
CA PRO A 51 7.88 9.39 4.44
C PRO A 51 6.37 9.65 4.61
N ALA A 52 5.97 10.24 5.74
CA ALA A 52 4.56 10.50 6.03
C ALA A 52 3.96 11.55 5.08
N ILE A 53 2.63 11.55 4.97
CA ILE A 53 1.81 12.46 4.16
C ILE A 53 0.86 13.20 5.11
N ALA A 54 0.98 14.53 5.16
CA ALA A 54 0.17 15.37 6.03
C ALA A 54 -1.32 15.36 5.62
N PRO A 55 -2.25 15.65 6.54
CA PRO A 55 -3.68 15.78 6.24
C PRO A 55 -3.96 16.70 5.05
N GLY A 56 -4.87 16.30 4.15
CA GLY A 56 -5.27 17.10 2.99
C GLY A 56 -4.21 17.26 1.89
N THR A 57 -3.02 16.65 2.03
CA THR A 57 -1.93 16.75 1.05
C THR A 57 -1.82 15.51 0.17
N GLY A 58 -1.07 15.62 -0.92
CA GLY A 58 -0.76 14.51 -1.81
C GLY A 58 0.74 14.32 -2.01
N ARG A 59 1.15 13.10 -2.34
CA ARG A 59 2.53 12.79 -2.75
C ARG A 59 2.55 11.92 -4.01
N ARG A 60 3.30 12.38 -5.01
CA ARG A 60 3.63 11.59 -6.19
C ARG A 60 4.72 10.57 -5.86
N MET A 61 4.52 9.33 -6.30
CA MET A 61 5.40 8.21 -6.02
C MET A 61 5.67 7.41 -7.29
N SER A 62 6.91 6.94 -7.44
CA SER A 62 7.26 5.89 -8.40
C SER A 62 7.22 4.55 -7.66
N THR A 63 6.49 3.59 -8.20
CA THR A 63 6.36 2.22 -7.67
C THR A 63 6.39 1.23 -8.83
N TYR A 64 6.19 -0.06 -8.58
CA TYR A 64 6.14 -1.10 -9.62
C TYR A 64 4.82 -1.86 -9.59
N LEU A 65 4.44 -2.44 -10.73
CA LEU A 65 3.31 -3.36 -10.80
C LEU A 65 3.51 -4.56 -9.89
N GLY A 66 2.43 -5.01 -9.24
CA GLY A 66 2.48 -6.09 -8.25
C GLY A 66 3.05 -5.68 -6.90
N HIS A 67 3.40 -4.41 -6.68
CA HIS A 67 3.65 -3.91 -5.34
C HIS A 67 2.36 -3.81 -4.52
N ILE A 68 2.47 -3.99 -3.21
CA ILE A 68 1.37 -3.89 -2.27
C ILE A 68 1.65 -2.74 -1.31
N TRP A 69 0.66 -1.85 -1.18
CA TRP A 69 0.71 -0.70 -0.29
C TRP A 69 -0.40 -0.75 0.74
N LEU A 70 -0.03 -0.43 1.98
CA LEU A 70 -0.94 -0.21 3.10
C LEU A 70 -0.76 1.23 3.59
N PHE A 71 -1.77 1.76 4.28
CA PHE A 71 -1.76 3.11 4.82
C PHE A 71 -2.21 3.08 6.27
N ARG A 72 -1.41 3.67 7.16
CA ARG A 72 -1.71 3.75 8.59
C ARG A 72 -1.56 5.16 9.12
N GLU A 73 -2.28 5.48 10.18
CA GLU A 73 -2.07 6.72 10.94
C GLU A 73 -0.74 6.63 11.70
N VAL A 74 0.06 7.69 11.67
CA VAL A 74 1.39 7.72 12.34
C VAL A 74 1.27 7.56 13.86
N GLU A 75 0.29 8.19 14.50
CA GLU A 75 0.20 8.27 15.96
C GLU A 75 -0.40 7.01 16.60
N THR A 76 -1.44 6.45 15.98
CA THR A 76 -2.28 5.40 16.58
C THR A 76 -2.15 4.06 15.89
N ASP A 77 -1.42 3.99 14.77
CA ASP A 77 -1.33 2.83 13.89
C ASP A 77 -2.69 2.35 13.31
N VAL A 78 -3.74 3.17 13.38
CA VAL A 78 -5.05 2.87 12.79
C VAL A 78 -4.91 2.70 11.28
N ALA A 79 -5.52 1.64 10.73
CA ALA A 79 -5.53 1.38 9.30
C ALA A 79 -6.46 2.33 8.54
N LEU A 80 -6.02 2.81 7.38
CA LEU A 80 -6.80 3.61 6.43
C LEU A 80 -7.05 2.84 5.15
N THR A 81 -8.10 3.22 4.43
CA THR A 81 -8.46 2.64 3.13
C THR A 81 -7.86 3.46 2.00
N ALA A 82 -7.46 2.78 0.93
CA ALA A 82 -7.04 3.34 -0.34
C ALA A 82 -8.08 3.04 -1.41
N ASN A 83 -8.74 4.08 -1.95
CA ASN A 83 -9.84 3.93 -2.90
C ASN A 83 -10.88 2.91 -2.41
N THR A 84 -11.32 3.06 -1.15
CA THR A 84 -12.29 2.20 -0.45
C THR A 84 -11.86 0.74 -0.25
N LYS A 85 -10.58 0.42 -0.40
CA LYS A 85 -10.01 -0.91 -0.13
C LYS A 85 -8.91 -0.83 0.92
N ASP A 86 -8.68 -1.90 1.67
CA ASP A 86 -7.65 -1.93 2.73
C ASP A 86 -6.22 -1.94 2.16
N ILE A 87 -6.08 -2.41 0.92
CA ILE A 87 -4.79 -2.50 0.23
C ILE A 87 -4.88 -1.78 -1.12
N TYR A 88 -3.75 -1.22 -1.53
CA TYR A 88 -3.57 -0.71 -2.88
C TYR A 88 -2.54 -1.53 -3.64
N ILE A 89 -2.93 -2.00 -4.82
CA ILE A 89 -2.06 -2.67 -5.79
C ILE A 89 -2.04 -1.81 -7.05
N PRO A 90 -0.87 -1.30 -7.49
CA PRO A 90 -0.80 -0.48 -8.69
C PRO A 90 -1.22 -1.23 -9.95
N SER A 91 -1.96 -0.54 -10.81
CA SER A 91 -2.29 -0.96 -12.17
C SER A 91 -1.49 -0.14 -13.21
N PRO A 92 -1.39 -0.60 -14.46
CA PRO A 92 -0.74 0.18 -15.51
C PRO A 92 -1.34 1.59 -15.65
N ASN A 93 -0.49 2.59 -15.89
CA ASN A 93 -0.93 3.97 -16.08
C ASN A 93 -1.73 4.11 -17.39
N ALA A 94 -3.03 4.39 -17.29
CA ALA A 94 -3.86 4.69 -18.45
C ALA A 94 -3.39 6.00 -19.10
N SER A 95 -3.03 5.96 -20.39
CA SER A 95 -2.59 7.14 -21.16
C SER A 95 -1.43 7.92 -20.54
N GLY A 96 -0.56 7.23 -19.78
CA GLY A 96 0.59 7.84 -19.10
C GLY A 96 0.24 8.67 -17.85
N GLN A 97 -1.04 8.74 -17.47
CA GLN A 97 -1.46 9.48 -16.28
C GLN A 97 -1.22 8.68 -14.99
N PRO A 98 -0.72 9.32 -13.93
CA PRO A 98 -0.52 8.64 -12.65
C PRO A 98 -1.87 8.23 -12.04
N ALA A 99 -1.91 7.05 -11.43
CA ALA A 99 -3.12 6.60 -10.75
C ALA A 99 -3.36 7.41 -9.47
N MET A 100 -4.58 7.90 -9.26
CA MET A 100 -4.97 8.59 -8.03
C MET A 100 -5.37 7.58 -6.95
N VAL A 101 -4.78 7.71 -5.76
CA VAL A 101 -5.05 6.83 -4.61
C VAL A 101 -5.56 7.69 -3.47
N ASN A 102 -6.87 7.67 -3.26
CA ASN A 102 -7.53 8.44 -2.21
C ASN A 102 -7.47 7.66 -0.90
N ILE A 103 -6.73 8.20 0.06
CA ILE A 103 -6.57 7.61 1.37
C ILE A 103 -7.59 8.23 2.32
N CYS A 104 -8.49 7.40 2.86
CA CYS A 104 -9.59 7.81 3.71
C CYS A 104 -9.66 6.96 4.98
N LEU A 105 -10.28 7.50 6.03
CA LEU A 105 -10.68 6.69 7.18
C LEU A 105 -11.62 5.55 6.73
N PRO A 106 -11.58 4.36 7.38
CA PRO A 106 -12.52 3.29 7.11
C PRO A 106 -13.97 3.79 7.24
N GLY A 107 -14.83 3.39 6.30
CA GLY A 107 -16.23 3.81 6.26
C GLY A 107 -16.50 5.20 5.68
N ASN A 108 -15.48 6.02 5.42
CA ASN A 108 -15.65 7.30 4.73
C ASN A 108 -15.43 7.13 3.21
N THR A 109 -16.52 6.99 2.45
CA THR A 109 -16.46 7.04 0.99
C THR A 109 -16.17 8.48 0.56
N ALA A 110 -15.07 8.70 -0.17
CA ALA A 110 -14.85 10.00 -0.78
C ALA A 110 -16.01 10.33 -1.73
N PRO A 111 -16.53 11.57 -1.76
CA PRO A 111 -17.57 11.93 -2.71
C PRO A 111 -17.05 11.73 -4.14
N ALA A 112 -17.86 11.04 -4.96
CA ALA A 112 -17.65 10.98 -6.40
C ALA A 112 -17.66 12.42 -6.93
N ARG A 113 -16.62 12.79 -7.66
CA ARG A 113 -16.46 14.11 -8.25
C ARG A 113 -16.43 13.98 -9.76
#